data_AF-A0AAD0J940-F1
#
_entry.id   AF-A0AAD0J940-F1
#
_cell.length_a   1.000
_cell.length_b   1.000
_cell.length_c   1.000
_cell.angle_alpha   90.00
_cell.angle_beta   90.00
_cell.angle_gamma   90.00
#
_symmetry.space_group_name_H-M   'P 1'
#
loop_
_entity.id
_entity.type
_entity.pdbx_description
1 polymer ?
#
loop_
_entity_poly.entity_id
_entity_poly.type
_entity_poly.pdbx_seq_one_letter_code
_entity_poly.pdbx_strand_id
1 'polypeptide(L)'
;MSARQELLDLLERLDARDPEHLPVVPLAAYFEGNDFEECIAPNQWGFGRPPIAELYARLAVIAEKPEVEGVYVGLHQDWGSALEDDSEWPAAENVHVLTRADVETVEGWLQGLECDGVGEGWPYGQHIDAPVPSEGHRVLTVYWD
;
A
#
# COMPACT_ATOMS: atom_id res chain seq x y z
N MET A 1 -18.22 -11.69 1.88
CA MET A 1 -18.29 -11.15 3.25
C MET A 1 -18.24 -9.63 3.11
N SER A 2 -17.92 -8.84 4.15
CA SER A 2 -17.53 -7.43 3.90
C SER A 2 -16.10 -7.40 3.32
N ALA A 3 -15.76 -6.36 2.55
CA ALA A 3 -14.41 -6.21 2.00
C ALA A 3 -13.35 -6.18 3.12
N ARG A 4 -13.69 -5.52 4.24
CA ARG A 4 -12.89 -5.52 5.46
C ARG A 4 -12.58 -6.92 5.98
N GLN A 5 -13.59 -7.79 6.09
CA GLN A 5 -13.37 -9.16 6.57
C GLN A 5 -12.51 -9.97 5.60
N GLU A 6 -12.71 -9.79 4.29
CA GLU A 6 -11.90 -10.46 3.27
C GLU A 6 -10.43 -10.02 3.33
N LEU A 7 -10.18 -8.74 3.63
CA LEU A 7 -8.84 -8.22 3.89
C LEU A 7 -8.25 -8.83 5.17
N LEU A 8 -8.96 -8.80 6.30
CA LEU A 8 -8.47 -9.38 7.56
C LEU A 8 -8.12 -10.87 7.42
N ASP A 9 -8.99 -11.65 6.79
CA ASP A 9 -8.74 -13.08 6.51
C ASP A 9 -7.51 -13.29 5.60
N LEU A 10 -7.20 -12.33 4.71
CA LEU A 10 -5.97 -12.35 3.91
C LEU A 10 -4.75 -12.04 4.78
N LEU A 11 -4.84 -11.01 5.62
CA LEU A 11 -3.73 -10.56 6.48
C LEU A 11 -3.34 -11.62 7.50
N GLU A 12 -4.29 -12.22 8.23
CA GLU A 12 -4.02 -13.30 9.18
C GLU A 12 -3.33 -14.49 8.51
N ARG A 13 -3.69 -14.82 7.27
CA ARG A 13 -3.04 -15.91 6.51
C ARG A 13 -1.63 -15.56 6.05
N LEU A 14 -1.37 -14.30 5.70
CA LEU A 14 -0.04 -13.84 5.29
C LEU A 14 0.88 -13.81 6.52
N ASP A 15 0.43 -13.19 7.61
CA ASP A 15 1.15 -13.11 8.88
C ASP A 15 1.52 -14.50 9.43
N ALA A 16 0.59 -15.46 9.37
CA ALA A 16 0.88 -16.84 9.79
C ALA A 16 1.98 -17.55 8.94
N ARG A 17 2.25 -17.08 7.72
CA ARG A 17 3.27 -17.64 6.83
C ARG A 17 4.65 -17.01 7.02
N ASP A 18 4.70 -15.73 7.37
CA ASP A 18 5.94 -14.98 7.58
C ASP A 18 5.74 -13.86 8.62
N PRO A 19 5.67 -14.22 9.92
CA PRO A 19 5.39 -13.26 10.99
C PRO A 19 6.57 -12.31 11.29
N GLU A 20 7.71 -12.52 10.63
CA GLU A 20 8.88 -11.63 10.76
C GLU A 20 8.81 -10.41 9.82
N HIS A 21 7.91 -10.45 8.82
CA HIS A 21 7.74 -9.38 7.83
C HIS A 21 6.29 -8.96 7.72
N LEU A 22 6.05 -7.68 7.40
CA LEU A 22 4.70 -7.16 7.31
C LEU A 22 4.02 -7.64 6.02
N PRO A 23 2.72 -8.02 6.06
CA PRO A 23 1.99 -8.39 4.87
C PRO A 23 2.04 -7.31 3.78
N VAL A 24 2.01 -7.76 2.52
CA VAL A 24 1.89 -6.90 1.33
C VAL A 24 0.70 -7.39 0.53
N VAL A 25 -0.26 -6.51 0.23
CA VAL A 25 -1.52 -6.88 -0.41
C VAL A 25 -1.77 -6.12 -1.71
N PRO A 26 -2.54 -6.68 -2.66
CA PRO A 26 -2.94 -5.96 -3.86
C PRO A 26 -3.70 -4.67 -3.52
N LEU A 27 -3.51 -3.62 -4.32
CA LEU A 27 -4.17 -2.32 -4.14
C LEU A 27 -5.70 -2.45 -3.94
N ALA A 28 -6.38 -3.20 -4.80
CA ALA A 28 -7.83 -3.40 -4.72
C ALA A 28 -8.27 -4.09 -3.42
N ALA A 29 -7.51 -5.08 -2.94
CA ALA A 29 -7.84 -5.79 -1.70
C ALA A 29 -7.81 -4.87 -0.47
N TYR A 30 -6.98 -3.82 -0.50
CA TYR A 30 -6.88 -2.85 0.59
C TYR A 30 -7.90 -1.70 0.49
N PHE A 31 -8.14 -1.17 -0.72
CA PHE A 31 -8.92 0.05 -0.91
C PHE A 31 -10.40 -0.18 -1.26
N GLU A 32 -10.79 -1.31 -1.86
CA GLU A 32 -12.19 -1.52 -2.23
C GLU A 32 -13.07 -1.69 -0.99
N GLY A 33 -14.09 -0.84 -0.88
CA GLY A 33 -14.98 -0.82 0.29
C GLY A 33 -14.37 -0.17 1.54
N ASN A 34 -13.20 0.46 1.43
CA ASN A 34 -12.56 1.23 2.48
C ASN A 34 -12.92 2.73 2.38
N ASP A 35 -13.53 3.28 3.42
CA ASP A 35 -13.79 4.72 3.59
C ASP A 35 -13.10 5.30 4.84
N PHE A 36 -12.20 4.54 5.47
CA PHE A 36 -11.52 4.92 6.71
C PHE A 36 -10.28 5.78 6.42
N GLU A 37 -10.46 7.09 6.47
CA GLU A 37 -9.42 8.06 6.08
C GLU A 37 -8.11 7.93 6.88
N GLU A 38 -8.12 7.45 8.12
CA GLU A 38 -6.93 7.41 8.99
C GLU A 38 -6.09 6.12 8.83
N CYS A 39 -6.45 5.22 7.90
CA CYS A 39 -5.76 3.92 7.78
C CYS A 39 -4.38 3.96 7.07
N ILE A 40 -4.06 5.00 6.30
CA ILE A 40 -2.79 5.10 5.56
C ILE A 40 -2.38 6.57 5.49
N ALA A 41 -1.12 6.92 5.73
CA ALA A 41 -0.69 8.33 5.79
C ALA A 41 -1.59 9.23 6.71
N PRO A 42 -1.97 8.79 7.93
CA PRO A 42 -2.89 9.55 8.78
C PRO A 42 -2.36 10.94 9.14
N ASN A 43 -1.04 11.10 9.26
CA ASN A 43 -0.42 12.39 9.60
C ASN A 43 -0.64 13.47 8.53
N GLN A 44 -0.92 13.07 7.29
CA GLN A 44 -1.19 13.97 6.17
C GLN A 44 -2.69 14.18 5.93
N TRP A 45 -3.56 13.42 6.59
CA TRP A 45 -5.01 13.59 6.49
C TRP A 45 -5.44 14.93 7.10
N GLY A 46 -6.13 15.75 6.30
CA GLY A 46 -6.49 17.13 6.66
C GLY A 46 -5.35 18.15 6.44
N PHE A 47 -4.16 17.72 6.02
CA PHE A 47 -2.99 18.57 5.77
C PHE A 47 -2.54 18.60 4.30
N GLY A 48 -3.35 18.04 3.40
CA GLY A 48 -3.15 18.13 1.95
C GLY A 48 -3.37 16.80 1.24
N ARG A 49 -3.19 15.67 1.96
CA ARG A 49 -3.44 14.34 1.39
C ARG A 49 -4.88 14.29 0.87
N PRO A 50 -5.12 13.82 -0.37
CA PRO A 50 -6.46 13.67 -0.89
C PRO A 50 -7.27 12.66 -0.05
N PRO A 51 -8.62 12.70 -0.15
CA PRO A 51 -9.48 11.66 0.42
C PRO A 51 -9.08 10.27 -0.06
N ILE A 52 -9.29 9.25 0.77
CA ILE A 52 -8.84 7.88 0.50
C ILE A 52 -9.36 7.33 -0.83
N ALA A 53 -10.59 7.68 -1.22
CA ALA A 53 -11.17 7.30 -2.51
C ALA A 53 -10.42 7.92 -3.71
N GLU A 54 -9.97 9.16 -3.58
CA GLU A 54 -9.15 9.82 -4.61
C GLU A 54 -7.73 9.25 -4.60
N LEU A 55 -7.14 8.99 -3.43
CA LEU A 55 -5.86 8.30 -3.32
C LEU A 55 -5.89 6.95 -4.05
N TYR A 56 -6.93 6.15 -3.82
CA TYR A 56 -7.12 4.88 -4.53
C TYR A 56 -7.22 5.09 -6.04
N ALA A 57 -8.08 6.00 -6.50
CA ALA A 57 -8.26 6.26 -7.93
C ALA A 57 -6.94 6.69 -8.62
N ARG A 58 -6.13 7.50 -7.95
CA ARG A 58 -4.82 7.97 -8.45
C ARG A 58 -3.80 6.83 -8.50
N LEU A 59 -3.74 5.98 -7.49
CA LEU A 59 -2.88 4.80 -7.47
C LEU A 59 -3.30 3.75 -8.50
N ALA A 60 -4.61 3.59 -8.74
CA ALA A 60 -5.13 2.72 -9.79
C ALA A 60 -4.72 3.21 -11.19
N VAL A 61 -4.75 4.51 -11.45
CA VAL A 61 -4.23 5.09 -12.71
C VAL A 61 -2.72 4.85 -12.87
N ILE A 62 -1.95 4.83 -11.77
CA ILE A 62 -0.53 4.45 -11.82
C ILE A 62 -0.40 2.96 -12.18
N ALA A 63 -1.21 2.08 -11.60
CA ALA A 63 -1.20 0.65 -11.88
C ALA A 63 -1.53 0.31 -13.35
N GLU A 64 -2.24 1.18 -14.08
CA GLU A 64 -2.58 1.00 -15.49
C GLU A 64 -1.45 1.41 -16.46
N LYS A 65 -0.35 1.98 -15.96
CA LYS A 65 0.76 2.44 -16.81
C LYS A 65 1.51 1.25 -17.43
N PRO A 66 1.87 1.28 -18.73
CA PRO A 66 2.57 0.18 -19.40
C PRO A 66 3.90 -0.25 -18.76
N GLU A 67 4.56 0.66 -18.05
CA GLU A 67 5.82 0.46 -17.34
C GLU A 67 5.64 -0.02 -15.89
N VAL A 68 4.39 -0.16 -15.42
CA VAL A 68 4.03 -0.63 -14.08
C VAL A 68 3.46 -2.05 -14.19
N GLU A 69 4.08 -2.97 -13.46
CA GLU A 69 3.65 -4.37 -13.37
C GLU A 69 2.58 -4.55 -12.28
N GLY A 70 2.66 -3.77 -11.21
CA GLY A 70 1.67 -3.78 -10.15
C GLY A 70 1.91 -2.72 -9.09
N VAL A 71 0.84 -2.42 -8.35
CA VAL A 71 0.85 -1.54 -7.19
C VAL A 71 0.27 -2.30 -6.00
N TYR A 72 0.95 -2.23 -4.87
CA TYR A 72 0.66 -3.02 -3.67
C TYR A 72 0.76 -2.15 -2.43
N VAL A 73 0.05 -2.53 -1.37
CA VAL A 73 0.03 -1.83 -0.08
C VAL A 73 0.82 -2.64 0.93
N GLY A 74 1.82 -2.03 1.57
CA GLY A 74 2.54 -2.60 2.70
C GLY A 74 1.84 -2.22 4.00
N LEU A 75 1.56 -3.21 4.85
CA LEU A 75 0.82 -3.00 6.09
C LEU A 75 1.72 -2.40 7.19
N HIS A 76 1.13 -1.64 8.12
CA HIS A 76 1.81 -1.15 9.32
C HIS A 76 1.88 -2.26 10.37
N GLN A 77 2.86 -2.22 11.28
CA GLN A 77 3.00 -3.22 12.36
C GLN A 77 1.74 -3.36 13.26
N ASP A 78 0.95 -2.29 13.35
CA ASP A 78 -0.28 -2.23 14.15
C ASP A 78 -1.55 -2.63 13.37
N TRP A 79 -1.43 -3.21 12.17
CA TRP A 79 -2.58 -3.62 11.36
C TRP A 79 -3.55 -4.53 12.11
N GLY A 80 -3.04 -5.34 13.05
CA GLY A 80 -3.80 -6.26 13.89
C GLY A 80 -4.77 -5.59 14.85
N SER A 81 -4.65 -4.28 15.12
CA SER A 81 -5.60 -3.53 15.97
C SER A 81 -7.03 -3.59 15.40
N ALA A 82 -7.16 -3.65 14.08
CA ALA A 82 -8.44 -3.84 13.40
C ALA A 82 -9.08 -5.22 13.68
N LEU A 83 -8.37 -6.22 14.20
CA LEU A 83 -9.01 -7.47 14.64
C LEU A 83 -9.81 -7.28 15.94
N GLU A 84 -9.49 -6.26 16.73
CA GLU A 84 -10.09 -6.00 18.03
C GLU A 84 -11.19 -4.90 17.97
N ASP A 85 -11.13 -4.01 16.98
CA ASP A 85 -12.11 -2.94 16.77
C ASP A 85 -12.73 -3.00 15.36
N ASP A 86 -14.00 -3.41 15.29
CA ASP A 86 -14.78 -3.51 14.05
C ASP A 86 -15.01 -2.17 13.32
N SER A 87 -14.71 -1.04 13.96
CA SER A 87 -14.78 0.30 13.37
C SER A 87 -13.48 0.76 12.70
N GLU A 88 -12.37 0.05 12.93
CA GLU A 88 -11.06 0.38 12.34
C GLU A 88 -10.81 -0.41 11.05
N TRP A 89 -10.09 0.19 10.10
CA TRP A 89 -9.52 -0.52 8.96
C TRP A 89 -8.05 -0.88 9.26
N PRO A 90 -7.52 -2.02 8.77
CA PRO A 90 -6.12 -2.37 8.99
C PRO A 90 -5.17 -1.24 8.59
N ALA A 91 -4.30 -0.83 9.51
CA ALA A 91 -3.34 0.24 9.26
C ALA A 91 -2.30 -0.17 8.19
N ALA A 92 -2.05 0.72 7.23
CA ALA A 92 -1.01 0.61 6.23
C ALA A 92 0.08 1.66 6.40
N GLU A 93 1.25 1.30 5.90
CA GLU A 93 2.49 2.05 6.06
C GLU A 93 2.90 2.73 4.76
N ASN A 94 2.90 1.99 3.65
CA ASN A 94 3.48 2.46 2.39
C ASN A 94 2.81 1.81 1.17
N VAL A 95 3.17 2.31 -0.02
CA VAL A 95 2.73 1.74 -1.30
C VAL A 95 3.94 1.33 -2.11
N HIS A 96 3.93 0.10 -2.63
CA HIS A 96 4.97 -0.43 -3.50
C HIS A 96 4.54 -0.40 -4.96
N VAL A 97 5.36 0.14 -5.83
CA VAL A 97 5.18 0.19 -7.27
C VAL A 97 6.25 -0.69 -7.92
N LEU A 98 5.84 -1.80 -8.53
CA LEU A 98 6.73 -2.65 -9.33
C LEU A 98 6.80 -2.06 -10.73
N THR A 99 7.94 -1.49 -11.11
CA THR A 99 8.05 -0.70 -12.34
C THR A 99 9.44 -0.74 -12.97
N ARG A 100 9.51 -0.41 -14.26
CA ARG A 100 10.77 -0.12 -14.97
C ARG A 100 11.10 1.37 -14.97
N ALA A 101 10.17 2.23 -14.56
CA ALA A 101 10.40 3.67 -14.42
C ALA A 101 11.46 3.96 -13.35
N ASP A 102 12.12 5.10 -13.46
CA ASP A 102 13.03 5.61 -12.42
C ASP A 102 12.26 6.35 -11.31
N VAL A 103 12.96 6.65 -10.23
CA VAL A 103 12.41 7.32 -9.04
C VAL A 103 11.76 8.65 -9.40
N GLU A 104 12.45 9.50 -10.16
CA GLU A 104 11.95 10.83 -10.56
C GLU A 104 10.64 10.73 -11.35
N THR A 105 10.53 9.74 -12.24
CA THR A 105 9.30 9.51 -13.00
C THR A 105 8.14 9.10 -12.08
N VAL A 106 8.39 8.20 -11.11
CA VAL A 106 7.37 7.78 -10.15
C VAL A 106 6.95 8.93 -9.24
N GLU A 107 7.88 9.71 -8.71
CA GLU A 107 7.61 10.93 -7.93
C GLU A 107 6.73 11.91 -8.73
N GLY A 108 6.98 12.05 -10.03
CA GLY A 108 6.14 12.85 -10.92
C GLY A 108 4.68 12.38 -10.98
N TRP A 109 4.41 11.08 -10.90
CA TRP A 109 3.04 10.55 -10.89
C TRP A 109 2.31 10.79 -9.56
N LEU A 110 3.07 10.85 -8.47
CA LEU A 110 2.59 10.99 -7.10
C LEU A 110 2.36 12.45 -6.69
N GLN A 111 2.61 13.41 -7.59
CA GLN A 111 2.36 14.83 -7.32
C GLN A 111 0.90 15.07 -6.86
N GLY A 112 0.77 15.76 -5.72
CA GLY A 112 -0.50 16.07 -5.07
C GLY A 112 -1.08 14.93 -4.22
N LEU A 113 -0.31 13.87 -3.94
CA LEU A 113 -0.67 12.83 -2.96
C LEU A 113 -0.03 13.06 -1.59
N GLU A 114 0.70 14.18 -1.42
CA GLU A 114 1.45 14.55 -0.21
C GLU A 114 2.39 13.44 0.31
N CYS A 115 3.07 12.73 -0.59
CA CYS A 115 4.10 11.76 -0.23
C CYS A 115 5.41 12.47 0.15
N ASP A 116 6.15 11.91 1.11
CA ASP A 116 7.46 12.43 1.52
C ASP A 116 8.59 12.01 0.56
N GLY A 117 8.36 10.96 -0.22
CA GLY A 117 9.27 10.56 -1.29
C GLY A 117 9.11 9.12 -1.72
N VAL A 118 10.04 8.70 -2.59
CA VAL A 118 10.12 7.36 -3.14
C VAL A 118 11.52 6.77 -2.94
N GLY A 119 11.58 5.53 -2.46
CA GLY A 119 12.82 4.79 -2.21
C GLY A 119 12.79 3.42 -2.85
N GLU A 120 13.96 2.84 -3.16
CA GLU A 120 14.06 1.54 -3.81
C GLU A 120 14.03 0.37 -2.81
N GLY A 121 13.30 -0.68 -3.15
CA GLY A 121 13.24 -1.94 -2.39
C GLY A 121 12.16 -1.97 -1.30
N TRP A 122 12.32 -2.92 -0.38
CA TRP A 122 11.39 -3.19 0.71
C TRP A 122 11.95 -2.61 2.03
N PRO A 123 11.48 -1.43 2.47
CA PRO A 123 12.05 -0.72 3.63
C PRO A 123 12.03 -1.53 4.93
N TYR A 124 10.98 -2.35 5.10
CA TYR A 124 10.75 -3.17 6.28
C TYR A 124 11.01 -4.67 6.02
N GLY A 125 11.79 -4.97 4.98
CA GLY A 125 12.03 -6.35 4.53
C GLY A 125 10.93 -6.89 3.61
N GLN A 126 11.27 -7.92 2.83
CA GLN A 126 10.36 -8.51 1.87
C GLN A 126 9.64 -9.72 2.48
N HIS A 127 8.33 -9.61 2.67
CA HIS A 127 7.49 -10.74 3.03
C HIS A 127 7.60 -11.87 1.99
N ILE A 128 7.58 -13.13 2.42
CA ILE A 128 7.78 -14.30 1.53
C ILE A 128 6.80 -14.36 0.33
N ASP A 129 5.57 -13.86 0.53
CA ASP A 129 4.53 -13.79 -0.49
C ASP A 129 4.41 -12.40 -1.16
N ALA A 130 5.32 -11.47 -0.87
CA ALA A 130 5.36 -10.19 -1.57
C ALA A 130 5.62 -10.42 -3.08
N PRO A 131 5.04 -9.61 -3.96
CA PRO A 131 5.19 -9.78 -5.41
C PRO A 131 6.66 -9.68 -5.82
N VAL A 132 7.09 -10.59 -6.68
CA VAL A 132 8.46 -10.59 -7.22
C VAL A 132 8.44 -9.87 -8.58
N PRO A 133 9.19 -8.75 -8.73
CA PRO A 133 9.22 -8.02 -9.99
C PRO A 133 9.79 -8.88 -11.13
N SER A 134 9.16 -8.84 -12.30
CA SER A 134 9.73 -9.47 -13.50
C SER A 134 11.07 -8.84 -13.88
N GLU A 135 11.84 -9.55 -14.71
CA GLU A 135 13.14 -9.07 -15.20
C GLU A 135 13.08 -7.63 -15.75
N GLY A 136 13.96 -6.78 -15.25
CA GLY A 136 14.04 -5.37 -15.61
C GLY A 136 13.09 -4.43 -14.87
N HIS A 137 12.19 -4.96 -14.03
CA HIS A 137 11.43 -4.17 -13.05
C HIS A 137 12.15 -4.14 -11.70
N ARG A 138 11.81 -3.13 -10.90
CA ARG A 138 12.26 -2.92 -9.52
C ARG A 138 11.06 -2.55 -8.66
N VAL A 139 11.24 -2.65 -7.36
CA VAL A 139 10.25 -2.18 -6.37
C VAL A 139 10.64 -0.75 -5.99
N LEU A 140 9.73 0.19 -6.21
CA LEU A 140 9.83 1.55 -5.69
C LEU A 140 8.72 1.77 -4.67
N THR A 141 9.10 2.15 -3.46
CA THR A 141 8.20 2.30 -2.32
C THR A 141 7.95 3.78 -2.04
N VAL A 142 6.69 4.13 -1.87
CA VAL A 142 6.17 5.47 -1.58
C VAL A 142 5.91 5.58 -0.08
N TYR A 143 6.39 6.66 0.53
CA TYR A 143 6.30 6.89 1.98
C TYR A 143 5.47 8.12 2.32
N TRP A 144 4.85 8.06 3.50
CA TRP A 144 4.22 9.18 4.20
C TRP A 144 4.60 9.07 5.67
N ASP A 145 5.29 10.07 6.22
CA ASP A 145 5.63 10.22 7.63
C ASP A 145 4.67 11.17 8.36
#